data_AF-A0A523UB80-F1
#
_entry.id   AF-A0A523UB80-F1
#
_cell.length_a   1.000
_cell.length_b   1.000
_cell.length_c   1.000
_cell.angle_alpha   90.00
_cell.angle_beta   90.00
_cell.angle_gamma   90.00
#
_symmetry.space_group_name_H-M   'P 1'
#
loop_
_entity.id
_entity.type
_entity.pdbx_description
1 polymer ?
#
loop_
_entity_poly.entity_id
_entity_poly.type
_entity_poly.pdbx_seq_one_letter_code
_entity_poly.pdbx_strand_id
1 'polypeptide(L)'
;MNKTYTKGRGYHHWLCVVCGAQQRERIPDQSGDEYQHNPANPWLAVCGDCNRGSPSARIRLGNSSLPPEPNLTEETQMPAFEGVWGEFWEIAKRFKHKAPWQDREDLRHNIIIRLVEVATVKQASGEAFTELGKLRTASFTVLAYWRDTKRNGRVISLNTQVEDWELNPTELIDTIADDSAIDLEAWVDARTWLLGCPKRLVEVAHKRASGVTLELADRKYLCKWRKRAQKRLF
;
A
#
# COMPACT_ATOMS: atom_id res chain seq x y z
N MET A 1 -40.13 -21.15 -14.14
CA MET A 1 -40.65 -21.86 -15.33
C MET A 1 -39.47 -22.43 -16.09
N ASN A 2 -39.23 -23.74 -15.98
CA ASN A 2 -38.13 -24.42 -16.66
C ASN A 2 -38.52 -24.66 -18.11
N LYS A 3 -37.82 -24.04 -19.06
CA LYS A 3 -37.99 -24.34 -20.49
C LYS A 3 -37.12 -25.56 -20.82
N THR A 4 -37.76 -26.69 -21.12
CA THR A 4 -37.11 -27.85 -21.71
C THR A 4 -36.87 -27.60 -23.19
N TYR A 5 -35.62 -27.57 -23.63
CA TYR A 5 -35.26 -27.47 -25.05
C TYR A 5 -34.76 -28.83 -25.56
N THR A 6 -35.33 -29.28 -26.68
CA THR A 6 -34.96 -30.52 -27.37
C THR A 6 -33.65 -30.32 -28.15
N LYS A 7 -32.61 -31.08 -27.80
CA LYS A 7 -31.33 -31.12 -28.52
C LYS A 7 -31.55 -31.68 -29.94
N GLY A 8 -31.18 -30.95 -30.99
CA GLY A 8 -31.01 -31.61 -32.28
C GLY A 8 -30.86 -30.78 -33.55
N ARG A 9 -31.49 -29.60 -33.74
CA ARG A 9 -31.33 -28.82 -34.99
C ARG A 9 -31.57 -27.34 -34.76
N GLY A 10 -30.51 -26.57 -34.56
CA GLY A 10 -30.58 -25.12 -34.41
C GLY A 10 -29.56 -24.42 -35.31
N TYR A 11 -29.87 -23.18 -35.70
CA TYR A 11 -28.92 -22.24 -36.27
C TYR A 11 -28.71 -21.12 -35.25
N HIS A 12 -27.47 -20.63 -35.12
CA HIS A 12 -27.24 -19.36 -34.44
C HIS A 12 -27.23 -18.23 -35.45
N HIS A 13 -27.89 -17.13 -35.09
CA HIS A 13 -27.87 -15.89 -35.84
C HIS A 13 -26.92 -14.91 -35.17
N TRP A 14 -26.09 -14.23 -35.95
CA TRP A 14 -25.18 -13.20 -35.46
C TRP A 14 -25.08 -12.04 -36.47
N LEU A 15 -24.62 -10.88 -36.00
CA LEU A 15 -24.48 -9.67 -36.82
C LEU A 15 -23.01 -9.42 -37.14
N CYS A 16 -22.71 -9.16 -38.41
CA CYS A 16 -21.37 -8.78 -38.83
C CYS A 16 -21.01 -7.41 -38.24
N VAL A 17 -19.89 -7.33 -37.53
CA VAL A 17 -19.44 -6.06 -36.92
C VAL A 17 -19.07 -5.01 -37.97
N VAL A 18 -18.63 -5.45 -39.15
CA VAL A 18 -18.12 -4.57 -40.20
C VAL A 18 -19.23 -4.03 -41.09
N CYS A 19 -20.17 -4.87 -41.54
CA CYS A 19 -21.22 -4.46 -42.48
C CYS A 19 -22.64 -4.50 -41.89
N GLY A 20 -22.82 -4.96 -40.65
CA GLY A 20 -24.13 -5.10 -40.01
C GLY A 20 -25.01 -6.21 -40.58
N ALA A 21 -24.54 -6.99 -41.56
CA ALA A 21 -25.32 -8.07 -42.15
C ALA A 21 -25.59 -9.19 -41.13
N GLN A 22 -26.84 -9.66 -41.06
CA GLN A 22 -27.21 -10.79 -40.23
C GLN A 22 -26.86 -12.10 -40.92
N GLN A 23 -26.04 -12.92 -40.26
CA GLN A 23 -25.60 -14.22 -40.75
C GLN A 23 -26.23 -15.33 -39.92
N ARG A 24 -26.35 -16.53 -40.52
CA ARG A 24 -26.83 -17.74 -39.84
C ARG A 24 -25.83 -18.87 -40.03
N GLU A 25 -25.48 -19.54 -38.95
CA GLU A 25 -24.55 -20.65 -38.98
C GLU A 25 -25.16 -21.87 -38.31
N ARG A 26 -24.93 -23.05 -38.90
CA ARG A 26 -25.51 -24.30 -38.41
C ARG A 26 -24.72 -24.75 -37.18
N ILE A 27 -25.43 -25.06 -36.09
CA ILE A 27 -24.80 -25.61 -34.90
C ILE A 27 -24.22 -27.00 -35.24
N PRO A 28 -22.95 -27.29 -34.92
CA PRO A 28 -22.37 -28.60 -35.15
C PRO A 28 -23.13 -29.69 -34.38
N ASP A 29 -23.37 -30.82 -35.04
CA ASP A 29 -24.24 -31.90 -34.54
C ASP A 29 -23.71 -32.59 -33.25
N GLN A 30 -22.48 -32.30 -32.81
CA GLN A 30 -21.84 -32.82 -31.58
C GLN A 30 -21.72 -31.80 -30.43
N SER A 31 -22.44 -30.69 -30.46
CA SER A 31 -22.39 -29.69 -29.39
C SER A 31 -23.18 -30.13 -28.14
N GLY A 32 -22.50 -30.20 -26.98
CA GLY A 32 -23.13 -30.42 -25.67
C GLY A 32 -23.84 -29.16 -25.14
N ASP A 33 -24.51 -29.26 -23.97
CA ASP A 33 -25.21 -28.11 -23.33
C ASP A 33 -24.24 -26.94 -23.04
N GLU A 34 -22.96 -27.23 -22.80
CA GLU A 34 -21.90 -26.25 -22.60
C GLU A 34 -21.65 -25.35 -23.82
N TYR A 35 -21.99 -25.78 -25.04
CA TYR A 35 -21.80 -24.97 -26.25
C TYR A 35 -22.70 -23.71 -26.25
N GLN A 36 -23.88 -23.79 -25.62
CA GLN A 36 -24.77 -22.64 -25.47
C GLN A 36 -24.26 -21.60 -24.48
N HIS A 37 -23.31 -21.95 -23.60
CA HIS A 37 -22.78 -21.09 -22.55
C HIS A 37 -21.28 -20.84 -22.68
N ASN A 38 -20.67 -21.23 -23.81
CA ASN A 38 -19.26 -20.96 -24.08
C ASN A 38 -19.09 -19.46 -24.45
N PRO A 39 -18.49 -18.63 -23.57
CA PRO A 39 -18.28 -17.21 -23.85
C PRO A 39 -17.26 -16.97 -24.97
N ALA A 40 -16.52 -18.02 -25.40
CA ALA A 40 -15.62 -17.97 -26.56
C ALA A 40 -16.36 -18.12 -27.90
N ASN A 41 -17.68 -18.32 -27.89
CA ASN A 41 -18.49 -18.32 -29.11
C ASN A 41 -18.79 -16.86 -29.52
N PRO A 42 -18.23 -16.34 -30.63
CA PRO A 42 -18.32 -14.92 -30.92
C PRO A 42 -19.73 -14.54 -31.37
N TRP A 43 -20.49 -13.81 -30.54
CA TRP A 43 -21.75 -13.16 -30.95
C TRP A 43 -21.54 -12.06 -31.99
N LEU A 44 -20.29 -11.63 -32.16
CA LEU A 44 -19.82 -10.58 -33.05
C LEU A 44 -18.63 -11.14 -33.84
N ALA A 45 -18.86 -11.47 -35.11
CA ALA A 45 -17.84 -11.97 -36.02
C ALA A 45 -17.82 -11.12 -37.31
N VAL A 46 -16.88 -11.41 -38.22
CA VAL A 46 -16.78 -10.74 -39.53
C VAL A 46 -17.27 -11.73 -40.59
N CYS A 47 -18.24 -11.34 -41.43
CA CYS A 47 -18.77 -12.23 -42.47
C CYS A 47 -17.72 -12.49 -43.57
N GLY A 48 -17.89 -13.58 -44.32
CA GLY A 48 -16.96 -13.99 -45.37
C GLY A 48 -16.70 -12.91 -46.43
N ASP A 49 -17.71 -12.11 -46.77
CA ASP A 49 -17.56 -11.01 -47.74
C ASP A 49 -16.75 -9.83 -47.21
N CYS A 50 -16.78 -9.59 -45.90
CA CYS A 50 -15.95 -8.59 -45.22
C CYS A 50 -14.55 -9.14 -44.89
N ASN A 51 -14.39 -10.46 -44.87
CA ASN A 51 -13.13 -11.15 -44.58
C ASN A 51 -12.34 -11.53 -45.86
N ARG A 52 -12.57 -10.82 -46.97
CA ARG A 52 -11.94 -11.11 -48.28
C ARG A 52 -10.41 -10.93 -48.23
N GLY A 53 -9.67 -12.00 -47.93
CA GLY A 53 -8.32 -12.20 -48.44
C GLY A 53 -7.15 -12.40 -47.48
N SER A 54 -7.32 -12.98 -46.28
CA SER A 54 -6.15 -13.59 -45.61
C SER A 54 -6.52 -14.77 -44.69
N PRO A 55 -6.06 -16.01 -44.95
CA PRO A 55 -6.28 -17.17 -44.08
C PRO A 55 -5.48 -17.13 -42.76
N SER A 56 -4.86 -16.00 -42.40
CA SER A 56 -3.81 -15.95 -41.38
C SER A 56 -3.87 -14.75 -40.44
N ALA A 57 -5.03 -14.10 -40.29
CA ALA A 57 -5.27 -13.26 -39.12
C ALA A 57 -5.52 -14.17 -37.90
N ARG A 58 -4.41 -14.65 -37.32
CA ARG A 58 -4.43 -15.34 -36.02
C ARG A 58 -5.25 -14.49 -35.05
N ILE A 59 -6.31 -15.10 -34.53
CA ILE A 59 -6.89 -14.75 -33.24
C ILE A 59 -5.70 -14.50 -32.31
N ARG A 60 -5.53 -13.27 -31.81
CA ARG A 60 -4.68 -13.09 -30.63
C ARG A 60 -5.36 -13.89 -29.53
N LEU A 61 -4.91 -15.12 -29.33
CA LEU A 61 -5.05 -15.80 -28.05
C LEU A 61 -4.30 -14.90 -27.08
N GLY A 62 -5.05 -14.01 -26.42
CA GLY A 62 -4.56 -13.30 -25.25
C GLY A 62 -4.08 -14.38 -24.30
N ASN A 63 -2.77 -14.36 -24.04
CA ASN A 63 -2.10 -15.28 -23.15
C ASN A 63 -2.89 -15.41 -21.84
N SER A 64 -3.21 -16.64 -21.46
CA SER A 64 -3.39 -17.09 -20.08
C SER A 64 -4.00 -16.04 -19.13
N SER A 65 -5.24 -15.63 -19.38
CA SER A 65 -6.03 -15.09 -18.30
C SER A 65 -6.35 -16.28 -17.42
N LEU A 66 -5.74 -16.32 -16.22
CA LEU A 66 -6.41 -16.83 -15.03
C LEU A 66 -7.92 -16.52 -15.14
N PRO A 67 -8.83 -17.39 -14.67
CA PRO A 67 -10.24 -17.03 -14.62
C PRO A 67 -10.31 -15.59 -14.12
N PRO A 68 -11.06 -14.68 -14.80
CA PRO A 68 -11.14 -13.30 -14.34
C PRO A 68 -11.39 -13.41 -12.85
N GLU A 69 -10.49 -12.82 -12.04
CA GLU A 69 -10.67 -12.89 -10.59
C GLU A 69 -12.13 -12.60 -10.35
N PRO A 70 -12.85 -13.51 -9.64
CA PRO A 70 -14.30 -13.41 -9.52
C PRO A 70 -14.55 -11.97 -9.17
N ASN A 71 -15.31 -11.23 -10.01
CA ASN A 71 -15.47 -9.79 -9.87
C ASN A 71 -15.75 -9.50 -8.40
N LEU A 72 -14.70 -9.14 -7.66
CA LEU A 72 -14.80 -8.62 -6.32
C LEU A 72 -15.18 -7.17 -6.56
N THR A 73 -16.38 -6.98 -7.10
CA THR A 73 -17.19 -5.88 -6.65
C THR A 73 -17.34 -6.11 -5.15
N GLU A 74 -16.39 -5.58 -4.37
CA GLU A 74 -16.46 -5.38 -2.93
C GLU A 74 -17.64 -4.47 -2.52
N GLU A 75 -18.63 -4.32 -3.40
CA GLU A 75 -19.95 -3.78 -3.13
C GLU A 75 -20.94 -4.89 -2.74
N THR A 76 -20.49 -6.15 -2.70
CA THR A 76 -21.31 -7.28 -2.23
C THR A 76 -21.33 -7.30 -0.70
N GLN A 77 -22.26 -6.53 -0.14
CA GLN A 77 -22.79 -6.68 1.22
C GLN A 77 -21.78 -6.42 2.36
N MET A 78 -21.41 -5.15 2.56
CA MET A 78 -21.17 -4.69 3.94
C MET A 78 -22.50 -4.89 4.69
N PRO A 79 -22.52 -5.56 5.86
CA PRO A 79 -23.74 -5.60 6.67
C PRO A 79 -24.21 -4.18 6.90
N ALA A 80 -25.52 -3.94 6.92
CA ALA A 80 -26.04 -2.64 7.33
C ALA A 80 -25.43 -2.33 8.70
N PHE A 81 -24.46 -1.41 8.75
CA PHE A 81 -23.84 -0.99 10.00
C PHE A 81 -24.89 -0.13 10.70
N GLU A 82 -25.78 -0.78 11.46
CA GLU A 82 -26.80 -0.10 12.23
C GLU A 82 -26.14 0.77 13.32
N GLY A 83 -26.62 2.01 13.47
CA GLY A 83 -26.15 2.95 14.49
C GLY A 83 -24.98 3.85 14.07
N VAL A 84 -24.17 4.27 15.04
CA VAL A 84 -23.14 5.32 14.90
C VAL A 84 -22.09 5.00 13.82
N TRP A 85 -21.80 3.71 13.62
CA TRP A 85 -20.83 3.25 12.62
C TRP A 85 -21.29 3.47 11.18
N GLY A 86 -22.59 3.31 10.90
CA GLY A 86 -23.16 3.59 9.58
C GLY A 86 -23.06 5.07 9.22
N GLU A 87 -23.28 5.96 10.19
CA GLU A 87 -23.10 7.40 9.99
C GLU A 87 -21.65 7.75 9.66
N PHE A 88 -20.70 7.19 10.40
CA PHE A 88 -19.27 7.41 10.17
C PHE A 88 -18.82 6.86 8.82
N TRP A 89 -19.36 5.71 8.43
CA TRP A 89 -19.10 5.14 7.12
C TRP A 89 -19.60 6.03 5.99
N GLU A 90 -20.83 6.56 6.08
CA GLU A 90 -21.37 7.48 5.07
C GLU A 90 -20.54 8.75 4.95
N ILE A 91 -20.08 9.29 6.08
CA ILE A 91 -19.16 10.44 6.08
C ILE A 91 -17.85 10.04 5.40
N ALA A 92 -17.22 8.94 5.78
CA ALA A 92 -15.93 8.51 5.23
C ALA A 92 -16.02 8.22 3.71
N LYS A 93 -17.13 7.62 3.25
CA LYS A 93 -17.42 7.37 1.83
C LYS A 93 -17.40 8.65 1.00
N ARG A 94 -17.86 9.78 1.55
CA ARG A 94 -17.80 11.10 0.89
C ARG A 94 -16.37 11.62 0.71
N PHE A 95 -15.39 11.17 1.50
CA PHE A 95 -14.01 11.68 1.46
C PHE A 95 -13.01 10.71 0.84
N LYS A 96 -13.32 9.41 0.72
CA LYS A 96 -12.37 8.39 0.24
C LYS A 96 -11.74 8.69 -1.12
N HIS A 97 -12.49 9.32 -2.03
CA HIS A 97 -12.02 9.63 -3.39
C HIS A 97 -10.96 10.74 -3.44
N LYS A 98 -10.67 11.41 -2.32
CA LYS A 98 -9.61 12.42 -2.21
C LYS A 98 -8.20 11.82 -2.14
N ALA A 99 -8.08 10.51 -1.98
CA ALA A 99 -6.82 9.76 -2.07
C ALA A 99 -6.70 9.01 -3.41
N PRO A 100 -5.45 8.65 -3.82
CA PRO A 100 -5.20 7.70 -4.91
C PRO A 100 -5.97 6.40 -4.71
N TRP A 101 -6.26 5.69 -5.80
CA TRP A 101 -7.14 4.51 -5.79
C TRP A 101 -6.71 3.45 -4.76
N GLN A 102 -5.40 3.20 -4.67
CA GLN A 102 -4.78 2.25 -3.74
C GLN A 102 -5.08 2.57 -2.27
N ASP A 103 -5.10 3.87 -1.93
CA ASP A 103 -5.19 4.34 -0.55
C ASP A 103 -6.62 4.73 -0.15
N ARG A 104 -7.62 4.56 -1.03
CA ARG A 104 -9.00 4.98 -0.76
C ARG A 104 -9.59 4.27 0.45
N GLU A 105 -9.31 2.99 0.55
CA GLU A 105 -9.83 2.11 1.61
C GLU A 105 -9.13 2.38 2.94
N ASP A 106 -7.83 2.64 2.90
CA ASP A 106 -7.04 3.07 4.06
C ASP A 106 -7.48 4.44 4.57
N LEU A 107 -7.65 5.41 3.67
CA LEU A 107 -8.16 6.74 4.03
C LEU A 107 -9.55 6.64 4.65
N ARG A 108 -10.43 5.80 4.10
CA ARG A 108 -11.77 5.56 4.66
C ARG A 108 -11.67 5.02 6.09
N HIS A 109 -10.86 4.00 6.32
CA HIS A 109 -10.63 3.44 7.66
C HIS A 109 -10.05 4.46 8.63
N ASN A 110 -9.05 5.22 8.20
CA ASN A 110 -8.44 6.27 9.03
C ASN A 110 -9.45 7.36 9.44
N ILE A 111 -10.35 7.75 8.53
CA ILE A 111 -11.45 8.68 8.86
C ILE A 111 -12.36 8.05 9.92
N ILE A 112 -12.77 6.79 9.75
CA ILE A 112 -13.67 6.11 10.70
C ILE A 112 -13.02 6.02 12.08
N ILE A 113 -11.77 5.56 12.17
CA ILE A 113 -11.04 5.48 13.44
C ILE A 113 -10.98 6.85 14.11
N ARG A 114 -10.64 7.91 13.36
CA ARG A 114 -10.55 9.25 13.93
C ARG A 114 -11.89 9.79 14.41
N LEU A 115 -12.99 9.48 13.71
CA LEU A 115 -14.34 9.84 14.15
C LEU A 115 -14.69 9.18 15.48
N VAL A 116 -14.32 7.90 15.65
CA VAL A 116 -14.53 7.16 16.92
C VAL A 116 -13.73 7.79 18.05
N GLU A 117 -12.45 8.07 17.85
CA GLU A 117 -11.60 8.72 18.87
C GLU A 117 -12.15 10.07 19.32
N VAL A 118 -12.65 10.89 18.39
CA VAL A 118 -13.24 12.18 18.75
C VAL A 118 -14.59 12.00 19.44
N ALA A 119 -15.38 11.01 19.00
CA ALA A 119 -16.65 10.69 19.63
C ALA A 119 -16.48 10.24 21.08
N THR A 120 -15.49 9.39 21.38
CA THR A 120 -15.22 8.92 22.76
C THR A 120 -14.78 10.06 23.66
N VAL A 121 -13.90 10.96 23.18
CA VAL A 121 -13.48 12.15 23.92
C VAL A 121 -14.67 13.07 24.22
N LYS A 122 -15.54 13.31 23.23
CA LYS A 122 -16.74 14.13 23.41
C LYS A 122 -17.78 13.50 24.33
N GLN A 123 -17.96 12.19 24.26
CA GLN A 123 -18.85 11.47 25.15
C GLN A 123 -18.37 11.58 26.61
N ALA A 124 -17.05 11.49 26.84
CA ALA A 124 -16.47 11.67 28.17
C ALA A 124 -16.67 13.11 28.71
N SER A 125 -16.69 14.12 27.84
CA SER A 125 -17.02 15.50 28.22
C SER A 125 -18.52 15.79 28.30
N GLY A 126 -19.39 14.82 27.98
CA GLY A 126 -20.84 14.98 27.94
C GLY A 126 -21.35 15.82 26.77
N GLU A 127 -20.53 16.05 25.74
CA GLU A 127 -20.91 16.82 24.56
C GLU A 127 -21.33 15.93 23.39
N ALA A 128 -22.37 16.35 22.66
CA ALA A 128 -22.79 15.65 21.44
C ALA A 128 -21.80 15.88 20.28
N PHE A 129 -21.52 14.83 19.50
CA PHE A 129 -20.71 14.97 18.30
C PHE A 129 -21.56 15.44 17.11
N THR A 130 -21.58 16.76 16.90
CA THR A 130 -22.32 17.40 15.81
C THR A 130 -21.84 16.95 14.43
N GLU A 131 -22.75 16.94 13.44
CA GLU A 131 -22.44 16.56 12.05
C GLU A 131 -21.30 17.41 11.45
N LEU A 132 -21.34 18.73 11.67
CA LEU A 132 -20.25 19.64 11.26
C LEU A 132 -18.91 19.26 11.92
N GLY A 133 -18.93 18.82 13.18
CA GLY A 133 -17.75 18.30 13.86
C GLY A 133 -17.20 17.08 13.14
N LYS A 134 -18.08 16.12 12.76
CA LYS A 134 -17.68 14.91 12.03
C LYS A 134 -17.06 15.26 10.67
N LEU A 135 -17.71 16.13 9.90
CA LEU A 135 -17.20 16.59 8.60
C LEU A 135 -15.85 17.30 8.72
N ARG A 136 -15.66 18.14 9.76
CA ARG A 136 -14.37 18.79 10.03
C ARG A 136 -13.30 17.77 10.36
N THR A 137 -13.58 16.82 11.25
CA THR A 137 -12.64 15.74 11.58
C THR A 137 -12.22 14.97 10.33
N ALA A 138 -13.17 14.58 9.48
CA ALA A 138 -12.87 13.92 8.21
C ALA A 138 -12.06 14.80 7.24
N SER A 139 -12.30 16.11 7.22
CA SER A 139 -11.48 17.02 6.40
C SER A 139 -10.05 17.14 6.93
N PHE A 140 -9.86 17.16 8.25
CA PHE A 140 -8.54 17.23 8.88
C PHE A 140 -7.75 15.94 8.72
N THR A 141 -8.39 14.77 8.76
CA THR A 141 -7.71 13.50 8.48
C THR A 141 -7.20 13.43 7.04
N VAL A 142 -7.98 13.92 6.07
CA VAL A 142 -7.52 14.03 4.67
C VAL A 142 -6.33 14.97 4.56
N LEU A 143 -6.35 16.11 5.25
CA LEU A 143 -5.20 17.02 5.28
C LEU A 143 -3.98 16.38 5.94
N ALA A 144 -4.17 15.60 7.01
CA ALA A 144 -3.10 14.87 7.67
C ALA A 144 -2.49 13.80 6.75
N TYR A 145 -3.32 13.05 6.03
CA TYR A 145 -2.88 12.09 5.00
C TYR A 145 -1.97 12.78 3.98
N TRP A 146 -2.44 13.84 3.33
CA TRP A 146 -1.64 14.56 2.33
C TRP A 146 -0.38 15.19 2.92
N ARG A 147 -0.43 15.65 4.18
CA ARG A 147 0.75 16.18 4.87
C ARG A 147 1.80 15.10 5.09
N ASP A 148 1.40 13.89 5.48
CA ASP A 148 2.30 12.76 5.68
C ASP A 148 2.92 12.29 4.35
N THR A 149 2.08 12.10 3.33
CA THR A 149 2.54 11.72 1.98
C THR A 149 3.54 12.74 1.41
N LYS A 150 3.33 14.04 1.64
CA LYS A 150 4.25 15.09 1.16
C LYS A 150 5.49 15.24 2.03
N ARG A 151 5.41 14.94 3.34
CA ARG A 151 6.55 14.98 4.26
C ARG A 151 7.56 13.88 3.95
N ASN A 152 7.08 12.69 3.59
CA ASN A 152 7.94 11.54 3.32
C ASN A 152 8.76 11.70 2.02
N GLY A 153 8.50 12.73 1.22
CA GLY A 153 9.32 13.07 0.05
C GLY A 153 9.32 11.99 -1.02
N ARG A 154 10.21 12.12 -2.01
CA ARG A 154 10.41 11.10 -3.04
C ARG A 154 11.37 10.06 -2.47
N VAL A 155 10.84 9.10 -1.71
CA VAL A 155 11.61 7.93 -1.27
C VAL A 155 11.87 7.05 -2.48
N ILE A 156 13.12 6.71 -2.73
CA ILE A 156 13.51 5.71 -3.73
C ILE A 156 13.50 4.35 -3.03
N SER A 157 13.00 3.33 -3.70
CA SER A 157 12.99 1.98 -3.12
C SER A 157 14.43 1.47 -2.97
N LEU A 158 14.73 0.84 -1.84
CA LEU A 158 16.03 0.19 -1.61
C LEU A 158 16.26 -0.99 -2.58
N ASN A 159 15.19 -1.59 -3.08
CA ASN A 159 15.25 -2.64 -4.10
C ASN A 159 15.32 -2.07 -5.53
N THR A 160 15.49 -0.76 -5.69
CA THR A 160 15.71 -0.16 -7.01
C THR A 160 17.07 -0.60 -7.53
N GLN A 161 17.14 -1.09 -8.77
CA GLN A 161 18.38 -1.50 -9.42
C GLN A 161 19.22 -0.27 -9.79
N VAL A 162 20.51 -0.31 -9.45
CA VAL A 162 21.54 0.69 -9.71
C VAL A 162 22.74 -0.01 -10.34
N GLU A 163 23.49 0.70 -11.18
CA GLU A 163 24.73 0.18 -11.76
C GLU A 163 25.87 0.37 -10.77
N ASP A 164 26.62 -0.70 -10.51
CA ASP A 164 27.84 -0.62 -9.72
C ASP A 164 29.01 -0.01 -10.54
N TRP A 165 30.21 0.02 -9.95
CA TRP A 165 31.42 0.52 -10.62
C TRP A 165 31.92 -0.38 -11.76
N GLU A 166 31.39 -1.60 -11.88
CA GLU A 166 31.64 -2.55 -12.98
C GLU A 166 30.50 -2.60 -14.02
N LEU A 167 29.49 -1.71 -13.90
CA LEU A 167 28.26 -1.69 -14.72
C LEU A 167 27.36 -2.94 -14.58
N ASN A 168 27.48 -3.71 -13.50
CA ASN A 168 26.54 -4.78 -13.20
C ASN A 168 25.31 -4.24 -12.45
N PRO A 169 24.10 -4.79 -12.70
CA PRO A 169 22.90 -4.40 -11.97
C PRO A 169 22.97 -4.92 -10.52
N THR A 170 23.00 -3.99 -9.56
CA THR A 170 22.98 -4.27 -8.11
C THR A 170 21.82 -3.51 -7.46
N GLU A 171 21.32 -3.95 -6.31
CA GLU A 171 20.27 -3.21 -5.60
C GLU A 171 20.84 -1.98 -4.88
N LEU A 172 20.05 -0.91 -4.79
CA LEU A 172 20.45 0.32 -4.10
C LEU A 172 20.87 0.03 -2.65
N ILE A 173 20.21 -0.92 -1.98
CA ILE A 173 20.53 -1.31 -0.60
C ILE A 173 21.98 -1.76 -0.41
N ASP A 174 22.57 -2.45 -1.38
CA ASP A 174 23.93 -3.00 -1.28
C ASP A 174 25.01 -1.94 -1.50
N THR A 175 24.63 -0.79 -2.07
CA THR A 175 25.55 0.31 -2.38
C THR A 175 25.59 1.40 -1.31
N ILE A 176 24.59 1.43 -0.41
CA ILE A 176 24.52 2.41 0.67
C ILE A 176 25.35 1.92 1.86
N ALA A 177 26.33 2.71 2.29
CA ALA A 177 27.06 2.45 3.52
C ALA A 177 26.18 2.74 4.75
N ASP A 178 26.22 1.86 5.75
CA ASP A 178 25.58 2.09 7.05
C ASP A 178 26.41 3.09 7.87
N ASP A 179 25.97 4.35 7.91
CA ASP A 179 26.59 5.44 8.67
C ASP A 179 26.42 5.26 10.19
N SER A 180 25.61 4.28 10.61
CA SER A 180 25.44 3.88 12.01
C SER A 180 26.21 2.61 12.38
N ALA A 181 27.01 2.05 11.47
CA ALA A 181 27.83 0.88 11.75
C ALA A 181 28.74 1.11 12.95
N ILE A 182 28.70 0.16 13.91
CA ILE A 182 29.54 0.22 15.10
C ILE A 182 31.00 0.07 14.67
N ASP A 183 31.80 1.11 14.92
CA ASP A 183 33.25 1.02 14.81
C ASP A 183 33.79 0.05 15.86
N LEU A 184 34.13 -1.16 15.41
CA LEU A 184 34.61 -2.24 16.27
C LEU A 184 35.94 -1.88 16.94
N GLU A 185 36.82 -1.15 16.24
CA GLU A 185 38.10 -0.73 16.79
C GLU A 185 37.89 0.32 17.88
N ALA A 186 37.08 1.35 17.59
CA ALA A 186 36.71 2.34 18.60
C ALA A 186 35.98 1.71 19.79
N TRP A 187 35.18 0.67 19.58
CA TRP A 187 34.49 -0.04 20.66
C TRP A 187 35.45 -0.84 21.55
N VAL A 188 36.42 -1.55 20.95
CA VAL A 188 37.47 -2.26 21.69
C VAL A 188 38.36 -1.28 22.44
N ASP A 189 38.73 -0.15 21.83
CA ASP A 189 39.49 0.92 22.48
C ASP A 189 38.72 1.53 23.64
N ALA A 190 37.43 1.81 23.47
CA ALA A 190 36.57 2.31 24.55
C ALA A 190 36.47 1.29 25.70
N ARG A 191 36.35 -0.01 25.39
CA ARG A 191 36.35 -1.08 26.41
C ARG A 191 37.69 -1.14 27.14
N THR A 192 38.80 -1.09 26.40
CA THR A 192 40.15 -1.12 26.97
C THR A 192 40.41 0.10 27.85
N TRP A 193 39.97 1.27 27.41
CA TRP A 193 40.01 2.50 28.20
C TRP A 193 39.18 2.40 29.48
N LEU A 194 37.97 1.84 29.42
CA LEU A 194 37.11 1.63 30.58
C LEU A 194 37.73 0.68 31.61
N LEU A 195 38.42 -0.38 31.18
CA LEU A 195 39.13 -1.30 32.07
C LEU A 195 40.27 -0.61 32.83
N GLY A 196 40.98 0.32 32.17
CA GLY A 196 42.03 1.14 32.81
C GLY A 196 41.49 2.34 33.60
N CYS A 197 40.18 2.60 33.57
CA CYS A 197 39.58 3.81 34.11
C CYS A 197 39.33 3.72 35.62
N PRO A 198 39.62 4.79 36.39
CA PRO A 198 39.27 4.82 37.82
C PRO A 198 37.75 4.73 38.04
N LYS A 199 37.33 3.85 38.96
CA LYS A 199 35.90 3.61 39.30
C LYS A 199 35.09 4.89 39.53
N ARG A 200 35.66 5.85 40.27
CA ARG A 200 35.02 7.15 40.55
C ARG A 200 34.70 7.95 39.27
N LEU A 201 35.54 7.87 38.24
CA LEU A 201 35.26 8.57 36.97
C LEU A 201 34.10 7.92 36.22
N VAL A 202 34.01 6.58 36.28
CA VAL A 202 32.91 5.81 35.70
C VAL A 202 31.58 6.12 36.41
N GLU A 203 31.57 6.21 37.73
CA GLU A 203 30.40 6.65 38.51
C GLU A 203 29.91 8.05 38.11
N VAL A 204 30.86 9.00 37.99
CA VAL A 204 30.58 10.37 37.53
C VAL A 204 30.01 10.37 36.11
N ALA A 205 30.51 9.50 35.22
CA ALA A 205 29.97 9.34 33.87
C ALA A 205 28.55 8.76 33.87
N HIS A 206 28.27 7.74 34.69
CA HIS A 206 26.93 7.18 34.85
C HIS A 206 25.92 8.23 35.34
N LYS A 207 26.27 9.02 36.37
CA LYS A 207 25.42 10.12 36.86
C LYS A 207 25.07 11.11 35.73
N ARG A 208 26.03 11.38 34.84
CA ARG A 208 25.83 12.28 33.69
C ARG A 208 24.96 11.65 32.60
N ALA A 209 25.16 10.37 32.29
CA ALA A 209 24.37 9.62 31.31
C ALA A 209 22.91 9.47 31.75
N SER A 210 22.67 9.31 33.06
CA SER A 210 21.32 9.24 33.65
C SER A 210 20.67 10.62 33.86
N GLY A 211 21.32 11.72 33.47
CA GLY A 211 20.79 13.08 33.62
C GLY A 211 20.75 13.63 35.05
N VAL A 212 21.45 13.00 36.00
CA VAL A 212 21.52 13.47 37.39
C VAL A 212 22.46 14.67 37.49
N THR A 213 22.07 15.67 38.28
CA THR A 213 22.91 16.85 38.49
C THR A 213 24.20 16.48 39.24
N LEU A 214 25.36 16.82 38.67
CA LEU A 214 26.64 16.52 39.28
C LEU A 214 26.91 17.44 40.48
N GLU A 215 27.32 16.84 41.59
CA GLU A 215 27.81 17.55 42.79
C GLU A 215 29.09 18.34 42.48
N LEU A 216 29.40 19.35 43.30
CA LEU A 216 30.59 20.19 43.13
C LEU A 216 31.90 19.36 43.14
N ALA A 217 31.99 18.33 43.98
CA ALA A 217 33.15 17.44 44.05
C ALA A 217 33.33 16.63 42.75
N ASP A 218 32.25 16.09 42.20
CA ASP A 218 32.25 15.32 40.95
C ASP A 218 32.57 16.20 39.74
N ARG A 219 32.07 17.45 39.72
CA ARG A 219 32.43 18.45 38.70
C ARG A 219 33.93 18.79 38.73
N LYS A 220 34.49 19.02 39.92
CA LYS A 220 35.94 19.29 40.09
C LYS A 220 36.77 18.09 39.64
N TYR A 221 36.34 16.87 39.99
CA TYR A 221 37.00 15.64 39.59
C TYR A 221 36.99 15.44 38.06
N LEU A 222 35.84 15.63 37.41
CA LEU A 222 35.71 15.59 35.95
C LEU A 222 36.58 16.66 35.26
N CYS A 223 36.63 17.88 35.81
CA CYS A 223 37.46 18.97 35.28
C CYS A 223 38.95 18.60 35.26
N LYS A 224 39.45 17.98 36.34
CA LYS A 224 40.84 17.49 36.42
C LYS A 224 41.15 16.50 35.29
N TRP A 225 40.26 15.54 35.05
CA TRP A 225 40.44 14.55 33.99
C TRP A 225 40.34 15.13 32.58
N ARG A 226 39.44 16.08 32.34
CA ARG A 226 39.36 16.80 31.05
C ARG A 226 40.63 17.58 30.74
N LYS A 227 41.18 18.29 31.72
CA LYS A 227 42.46 19.02 31.56
C LYS A 227 43.64 18.09 31.23
N ARG A 228 43.62 16.85 31.76
CA ARG A 228 44.65 15.84 31.47
C ARG A 228 44.52 15.25 30.07
N ALA A 229 43.29 15.04 29.59
CA ALA A 229 43.01 14.46 28.27
C ALA A 229 43.10 15.49 27.12
N GLN A 230 43.11 16.79 27.44
CA GLN A 230 43.19 17.85 26.44
C GLN A 230 44.53 17.79 25.70
N LYS A 231 44.48 17.42 24.41
CA LYS A 231 45.64 17.53 23.52
C LYS A 231 46.01 19.01 23.41
N ARG A 232 47.27 19.36 23.65
CA ARG A 232 47.78 20.71 23.39
C ARG A 232 47.80 20.88 21.87
N LEU A 233 47.03 21.84 21.37
CA LEU A 233 47.25 22.34 20.02
C LEU A 233 48.56 23.14 20.09
N PHE A 234 49.53 22.77 19.27
CA PHE A 234 50.78 23.53 19.12
C PHE A 234 50.49 24.95 18.65
#